data_AF-A0A0M8MGV3-F1
#
_entry.id   AF-A0A0M8MGV3-F1
#
_cell.length_a   1.000
_cell.length_b   1.000
_cell.length_c   1.000
_cell.angle_alpha   90.00
_cell.angle_beta   90.00
_cell.angle_gamma   90.00
#
_symmetry.space_group_name_H-M   'P 1'
#
loop_
_entity.id
_entity.type
_entity.pdbx_description
1 polymer ?
#
loop_
_entity_poly.entity_id
_entity_poly.type
_entity_poly.pdbx_seq_one_letter_code
_entity_poly.pdbx_strand_id
1 'polypeptide(L)'
;MRWALNVIAAAGVAVTLVVGVWPFFGDPNVPAQVLATILITLVYLALMYFVRAPRAQIEHVSLERGTARFAQYYADFYRLEGSIFIFCEDTEWLEGDVMKPVVEAIAGKGKKATVCLTDTSYPTTEELSKREVDIVSIPPNQALEVKMSYRVNGTEKILIIRGAADGTTRRRGRRRPVEVNTFTRTTNADLVNLAGTIFTTIIATRTPSPATK
;
A
#
# COMPACT_ATOMS: atom_id res chain seq x y z
N MET A 1 -9.12 15.75 18.91
CA MET A 1 -10.24 14.78 19.03
C MET A 1 -9.85 13.45 19.69
N ARG A 2 -8.70 12.82 19.37
CA ARG A 2 -8.24 11.55 20.01
C ARG A 2 -7.89 11.64 21.50
N TRP A 3 -7.36 12.77 21.97
CA TRP A 3 -7.09 12.97 23.40
C TRP A 3 -8.39 12.97 24.22
N ALA A 4 -9.45 13.62 23.71
CA ALA A 4 -10.75 13.65 24.37
C ALA A 4 -11.40 12.26 24.48
N LEU A 5 -11.33 11.43 23.42
CA LEU A 5 -11.85 10.05 23.45
C LEU A 5 -11.08 9.15 24.42
N ASN A 6 -9.75 9.26 24.47
CA ASN A 6 -8.94 8.50 25.42
C ASN A 6 -9.15 8.96 26.87
N VAL A 7 -9.35 10.26 27.08
CA VAL A 7 -9.68 10.82 28.40
C VAL A 7 -11.08 10.39 28.84
N ILE A 8 -12.07 10.40 27.94
CA ILE A 8 -13.44 9.93 28.24
C ILE A 8 -13.45 8.42 28.53
N ALA A 9 -12.71 7.62 27.77
CA ALA A 9 -12.60 6.18 28.03
C ALA A 9 -11.87 5.88 29.35
N ALA A 10 -10.75 6.55 29.62
CA ALA A 10 -10.01 6.39 30.87
C ALA A 10 -10.83 6.88 32.09
N ALA A 11 -11.56 7.99 31.94
CA ALA A 11 -12.46 8.50 32.97
C ALA A 11 -13.65 7.55 33.19
N GLY A 12 -14.22 6.98 32.13
CA GLY A 12 -15.29 5.96 32.23
C GLY A 12 -14.82 4.72 32.99
N VAL A 13 -13.61 4.23 32.71
CA VAL A 13 -13.01 3.09 33.44
C VAL A 13 -12.69 3.44 34.89
N ALA A 14 -12.14 4.63 35.16
CA ALA A 14 -11.86 5.07 36.51
C ALA A 14 -13.15 5.23 37.34
N VAL A 15 -14.20 5.79 36.76
CA VAL A 15 -15.52 5.89 37.41
C VAL A 15 -16.14 4.51 37.62
N THR A 16 -16.02 3.59 36.67
CA THR A 16 -16.54 2.22 36.80
C THR A 16 -15.77 1.42 37.86
N LEU A 17 -14.45 1.63 37.98
CA LEU A 17 -13.63 1.04 39.04
C LEU A 17 -13.94 1.66 40.41
N VAL A 18 -14.11 2.99 40.50
CA VAL A 18 -14.41 3.65 41.78
C VAL A 18 -15.83 3.34 42.25
N VAL A 19 -16.84 3.48 41.40
CA VAL A 19 -18.25 3.20 41.75
C VAL A 19 -18.49 1.69 41.89
N GLY A 20 -17.81 0.88 41.07
CA GLY A 20 -17.88 -0.57 41.12
C GLY A 20 -17.21 -1.15 42.35
N VAL A 21 -16.04 -0.63 42.79
CA VAL A 21 -15.23 -1.21 43.87
C VAL A 21 -15.49 -0.58 45.25
N TRP A 22 -16.12 0.59 45.35
CA TRP A 22 -16.42 1.23 46.65
C TRP A 22 -17.30 0.42 47.64
N PRO A 23 -18.24 -0.46 47.23
CA PRO A 23 -19.01 -1.28 48.17
C PRO A 23 -18.22 -2.46 48.80
N PHE A 24 -16.94 -2.66 48.46
CA PHE A 24 -16.19 -3.91 48.66
C PHE A 24 -15.69 -4.19 50.09
N PHE A 25 -16.17 -3.47 51.10
CA PHE A 25 -15.74 -3.71 52.48
C PHE A 25 -16.63 -4.70 53.25
N GLY A 26 -17.52 -5.48 52.61
CA GLY A 26 -18.37 -6.41 53.36
C GLY A 26 -19.20 -7.53 52.70
N ASP A 27 -19.00 -7.95 51.43
CA ASP A 27 -19.91 -8.94 50.79
C ASP A 27 -19.19 -10.21 50.27
N PRO A 28 -19.67 -11.44 50.56
CA PRO A 28 -19.05 -12.73 50.19
C PRO A 28 -19.03 -13.07 48.68
N ASN A 29 -19.60 -12.25 47.78
CA ASN A 29 -19.57 -12.49 46.33
C ASN A 29 -18.29 -12.05 45.60
N VAL A 30 -17.23 -11.75 46.36
CA VAL A 30 -15.89 -11.34 45.88
C VAL A 30 -15.35 -12.16 44.70
N PRO A 31 -15.46 -13.51 44.65
CA PRO A 31 -14.86 -14.30 43.57
C PRO A 31 -15.48 -14.04 42.19
N ALA A 32 -16.81 -13.90 42.13
CA ALA A 32 -17.54 -13.65 40.89
C ALA A 32 -17.23 -12.24 40.33
N GLN A 33 -17.00 -11.29 41.23
CA GLN A 33 -16.71 -9.91 40.88
C GLN A 33 -15.26 -9.73 40.41
N VAL A 34 -14.30 -10.40 41.06
CA VAL A 34 -12.91 -10.47 40.58
C VAL A 34 -12.86 -11.06 39.17
N LEU A 35 -13.61 -12.13 38.91
CA LEU A 35 -13.73 -12.71 37.57
C LEU A 35 -14.29 -11.72 36.55
N ALA A 36 -15.33 -10.97 36.92
CA ALA A 36 -15.91 -9.94 36.05
C ALA A 36 -14.92 -8.82 35.73
N THR A 37 -14.14 -8.34 36.71
CA THR A 37 -13.10 -7.32 36.50
C THR A 37 -11.99 -7.83 35.58
N ILE A 38 -11.57 -9.09 35.75
CA ILE A 38 -10.58 -9.72 34.87
C ILE A 38 -11.13 -9.79 33.43
N LEU A 39 -12.37 -10.22 33.25
CA LEU A 39 -13.01 -10.29 31.93
C LEU A 39 -13.10 -8.91 31.25
N ILE A 40 -13.53 -7.88 31.98
CA ILE A 40 -13.58 -6.49 31.46
C ILE A 40 -12.19 -6.02 31.05
N THR A 41 -11.17 -6.33 31.86
CA THR A 41 -9.78 -5.97 31.57
C THR A 41 -9.27 -6.69 30.31
N LEU A 42 -9.57 -7.98 30.15
CA LEU A 42 -9.19 -8.76 28.97
C LEU A 42 -9.89 -8.25 27.70
N VAL A 43 -11.18 -7.93 27.77
CA VAL A 43 -11.94 -7.33 26.66
C VAL A 43 -11.36 -5.96 26.29
N TYR A 44 -10.97 -5.15 27.28
CA TYR A 44 -10.31 -3.86 27.05
C TYR A 44 -8.94 -4.01 26.38
N LEU A 45 -8.11 -4.96 26.83
CA LEU A 45 -6.82 -5.24 26.22
C LEU A 45 -6.98 -5.76 24.78
N ALA A 46 -7.97 -6.62 24.52
CA ALA A 46 -8.31 -7.08 23.18
C ALA A 46 -8.77 -5.91 22.29
N LEU A 47 -9.67 -5.05 22.77
CA LEU A 47 -10.09 -3.84 22.06
C LEU A 47 -8.90 -2.91 21.78
N MET A 48 -8.02 -2.69 22.75
CA MET A 48 -6.81 -1.88 22.56
C MET A 48 -5.84 -2.49 21.56
N TYR A 49 -5.77 -3.83 21.47
CA TYR A 49 -5.02 -4.55 20.45
C TYR A 49 -5.63 -4.36 19.06
N PHE A 50 -6.96 -4.48 18.91
CA PHE A 50 -7.65 -4.28 17.63
C PHE A 50 -7.71 -2.80 17.19
N VAL A 51 -7.84 -1.87 18.13
CA VAL A 51 -7.79 -0.42 17.89
C VAL A 51 -6.36 0.05 17.59
N ARG A 52 -5.35 -0.74 17.97
CA ARG A 52 -3.98 -0.68 17.43
C ARG A 52 -3.89 -1.18 15.97
N ALA A 53 -4.94 -0.93 15.17
CA ALA A 53 -4.84 -1.00 13.73
C ALA A 53 -3.53 -0.29 13.30
N PRO A 54 -2.73 -0.93 12.44
CA PRO A 54 -1.40 -0.44 12.10
C PRO A 54 -1.53 1.01 11.67
N ARG A 55 -0.82 1.90 12.38
CA ARG A 55 -0.71 3.31 11.98
C ARG A 55 -0.39 3.31 10.50
N ALA A 56 -1.15 4.06 9.70
CA ALA A 56 -0.85 4.25 8.30
C ALA A 56 0.62 4.68 8.20
N GLN A 57 1.48 3.77 7.73
CA GLN A 57 2.89 4.06 7.58
C GLN A 57 3.00 4.77 6.25
N ILE A 58 3.23 6.08 6.31
CA ILE A 58 3.56 6.87 5.13
C ILE A 58 5.07 7.00 5.13
N GLU A 59 5.72 6.24 4.25
CA GLU A 59 7.16 6.29 4.03
C GLU A 59 7.42 7.14 2.78
N HIS A 60 8.15 8.24 2.94
CA HIS A 60 8.63 9.03 1.83
C HIS A 60 10.06 8.61 1.49
N VAL A 61 10.26 8.19 0.24
CA VAL A 61 11.55 7.73 -0.24
C VAL A 61 11.89 8.47 -1.52
N SER A 62 13.17 8.80 -1.68
CA SER A 62 13.69 9.55 -2.82
C SER A 62 14.91 8.80 -3.38
N LEU A 63 14.81 8.33 -4.62
CA LEU A 63 15.86 7.56 -5.29
C LEU A 63 16.11 8.11 -6.70
N GLU A 64 17.38 8.08 -7.11
CA GLU A 64 17.83 8.47 -8.46
C GLU A 64 17.39 7.40 -9.48
N ARG A 65 16.68 7.82 -10.54
CA ARG A 65 16.21 6.92 -11.61
C ARG A 65 17.38 6.23 -12.29
N GLY A 66 17.21 4.98 -12.68
CA GLY A 66 18.25 4.21 -13.39
C GLY A 66 19.43 3.75 -12.52
N THR A 67 19.36 3.90 -11.20
CA THR A 67 20.37 3.35 -10.28
C THR A 67 20.00 1.95 -9.79
N ALA A 68 21.01 1.15 -9.42
CA ALA A 68 20.79 -0.17 -8.84
C ALA A 68 19.95 -0.11 -7.56
N ARG A 69 20.08 0.95 -6.76
CA ARG A 69 19.26 1.15 -5.55
C ARG A 69 17.79 1.39 -5.89
N PHE A 70 17.52 2.14 -6.95
CA PHE A 70 16.16 2.35 -7.46
C PHE A 70 15.55 1.03 -7.95
N ALA A 71 16.29 0.26 -8.76
CA ALA A 71 15.85 -1.04 -9.24
C ALA A 71 15.58 -2.02 -8.09
N GLN A 72 16.51 -2.13 -7.13
CA GLN A 72 16.38 -3.02 -5.99
C GLN A 72 15.14 -2.70 -5.15
N TYR A 73 14.87 -1.41 -4.90
CA TYR A 73 13.69 -0.99 -4.14
C TYR A 73 12.38 -1.50 -4.77
N TYR A 74 12.22 -1.34 -6.09
CA TYR A 74 11.04 -1.82 -6.79
C TYR A 74 11.00 -3.34 -6.91
N ALA A 75 12.14 -3.98 -7.17
CA ALA A 75 12.24 -5.44 -7.23
C ALA A 75 11.82 -6.07 -5.90
N ASP A 76 12.27 -5.52 -4.78
CA ASP A 76 11.90 -5.99 -3.45
C ASP A 76 10.41 -5.81 -3.18
N PHE A 77 9.84 -4.66 -3.57
CA PHE A 77 8.40 -4.44 -3.47
C PHE A 77 7.59 -5.45 -4.30
N TYR A 78 7.98 -5.71 -5.55
CA TYR A 78 7.27 -6.63 -6.43
C TYR A 78 7.48 -8.10 -6.07
N ARG A 79 8.56 -8.46 -5.37
CA ARG A 79 8.79 -9.81 -4.84
C ARG A 79 7.88 -10.16 -3.66
N LEU A 80 7.37 -9.18 -2.92
CA LEU A 80 6.48 -9.42 -1.78
C LEU A 80 5.25 -10.24 -2.19
N GLU A 81 4.87 -11.24 -1.40
CA GLU A 81 3.73 -12.13 -1.70
C GLU A 81 2.40 -11.39 -1.94
N GLY A 82 1.52 -11.98 -2.76
CA GLY A 82 0.22 -11.39 -3.12
C GLY A 82 0.16 -10.92 -4.57
N SER A 83 -1.00 -10.35 -4.93
CA SER A 83 -1.26 -9.79 -6.25
C SER A 83 -0.75 -8.35 -6.35
N ILE A 84 -0.26 -7.98 -7.53
CA ILE A 84 0.23 -6.63 -7.82
C ILE A 84 -0.54 -6.02 -8.98
N PHE A 85 -0.82 -4.73 -8.85
CA PHE A 85 -1.45 -3.90 -9.85
C PHE A 85 -0.56 -2.69 -10.09
N ILE A 86 -0.14 -2.48 -11.33
CA ILE A 86 0.75 -1.39 -11.71
C ILE A 86 -0.02 -0.50 -12.68
N PHE A 87 0.00 0.80 -12.43
CA PHE A 87 -0.54 1.82 -13.31
C PHE A 87 0.59 2.75 -13.70
N CYS A 88 0.91 2.80 -14.99
CA CYS A 88 1.85 3.75 -15.54
C CYS A 88 1.51 4.05 -17.00
N GLU A 89 2.05 5.15 -17.52
CA GLU A 89 1.86 5.53 -18.92
C GLU A 89 2.51 4.52 -19.87
N ASP A 90 3.76 4.15 -19.59
CA ASP A 90 4.63 3.31 -20.40
C ASP A 90 5.47 2.34 -19.54
N THR A 91 6.21 1.45 -20.21
CA THR A 91 7.23 0.59 -19.59
C THR A 91 8.67 1.00 -19.95
N GLU A 92 8.89 2.20 -20.50
CA GLU A 92 10.23 2.71 -20.85
C GLU A 92 11.16 2.73 -19.63
N TRP A 93 10.61 3.09 -18.48
CA TRP A 93 11.37 3.16 -17.23
C TRP A 93 11.86 1.79 -16.72
N LEU A 94 11.38 0.69 -17.29
CA LEU A 94 11.84 -0.68 -17.02
C LEU A 94 12.93 -1.14 -18.00
N GLU A 95 13.30 -0.31 -18.98
CA GLU A 95 14.36 -0.65 -19.92
C GLU A 95 15.75 -0.51 -19.30
N GLY A 96 16.69 -1.23 -19.91
CA GLY A 96 18.10 -1.24 -19.53
C GLY A 96 18.47 -2.33 -18.52
N ASP A 97 19.75 -2.70 -18.53
CA ASP A 97 20.26 -3.82 -17.73
C ASP A 97 20.03 -3.67 -16.22
N VAL A 98 20.06 -2.42 -15.73
CA VAL A 98 19.86 -2.13 -14.30
C VAL A 98 18.45 -2.47 -13.84
N MET A 99 17.46 -2.42 -14.72
CA MET A 99 16.05 -2.64 -14.40
C MET A 99 15.59 -4.10 -14.56
N LYS A 100 16.44 -4.99 -15.11
CA LYS A 100 16.18 -6.44 -15.23
C LYS A 100 15.62 -7.07 -13.94
N PRO A 101 16.16 -6.81 -12.73
CA PRO A 101 15.61 -7.38 -11.51
C PRO A 101 14.15 -6.99 -11.22
N VAL A 102 13.72 -5.81 -11.69
CA VAL A 102 12.34 -5.33 -11.55
C VAL A 102 11.43 -6.06 -12.52
N VAL A 103 11.85 -6.19 -13.78
CA VAL A 103 11.13 -6.94 -14.81
C VAL A 103 10.96 -8.39 -14.38
N GLU A 104 12.02 -9.03 -13.89
CA GLU A 104 11.99 -10.39 -13.35
C GLU A 104 11.05 -10.53 -12.15
N ALA A 105 11.03 -9.55 -11.24
CA ALA A 105 10.13 -9.57 -10.09
C ALA A 105 8.65 -9.46 -10.49
N ILE A 106 8.34 -8.62 -11.49
CA ILE A 106 6.97 -8.50 -12.03
C ILE A 106 6.61 -9.78 -12.80
N ALA A 107 7.46 -10.24 -13.71
CA ALA A 107 7.26 -11.44 -14.50
C ALA A 107 7.09 -12.69 -13.62
N GLY A 108 7.82 -12.79 -12.50
CA GLY A 108 7.71 -13.89 -11.54
C GLY A 108 6.34 -14.00 -10.86
N LYS A 109 5.48 -12.99 -10.97
CA LYS A 109 4.08 -13.06 -10.50
C LYS A 109 3.14 -13.75 -11.46
N GLY A 110 3.48 -13.78 -12.76
CA GLY A 110 2.58 -14.21 -13.83
C GLY A 110 1.19 -13.61 -13.69
N LYS A 111 0.16 -14.46 -13.63
CA LYS A 111 -1.26 -14.07 -13.55
C LYS A 111 -1.65 -13.28 -12.30
N LYS A 112 -0.77 -13.19 -11.29
CA LYS A 112 -0.98 -12.35 -10.10
C LYS A 112 -0.53 -10.89 -10.31
N ALA A 113 0.04 -10.56 -11.46
CA ALA A 113 0.39 -9.20 -11.84
C ALA A 113 -0.53 -8.69 -12.94
N THR A 114 -1.04 -7.48 -12.74
CA THR A 114 -1.76 -6.71 -13.76
C THR A 114 -1.03 -5.39 -13.98
N VAL A 115 -0.71 -5.07 -15.22
CA VAL A 115 -0.04 -3.82 -15.61
C VAL A 115 -0.95 -3.07 -16.56
N CYS A 116 -1.47 -1.94 -16.09
CA CYS A 116 -2.30 -1.05 -16.87
C CYS A 116 -1.42 0.04 -17.50
N LEU A 117 -1.43 0.13 -18.84
CA LEU A 117 -0.55 0.98 -19.65
C LEU A 117 -1.34 1.81 -20.64
N THR A 118 -0.95 3.07 -20.85
CA THR A 118 -1.46 3.88 -21.96
C THR A 118 -0.77 3.50 -23.27
N ASP A 119 0.55 3.30 -23.22
CA ASP A 119 1.38 2.86 -24.35
C ASP A 119 1.91 1.44 -24.11
N THR A 120 1.54 0.52 -25.01
CA THR A 120 1.93 -0.90 -24.99
C THR A 120 3.00 -1.26 -26.02
N SER A 121 3.60 -0.27 -26.70
CA SER A 121 4.52 -0.49 -27.83
C SER A 121 5.93 -0.94 -27.40
N TYR A 122 6.26 -0.82 -26.12
CA TYR A 122 7.59 -1.11 -25.58
C TYR A 122 7.90 -2.61 -25.51
N PRO A 123 9.13 -3.06 -25.84
CA PRO A 123 9.53 -4.47 -25.82
C PRO A 123 9.31 -5.17 -24.48
N THR A 124 9.52 -4.45 -23.37
CA THR A 124 9.28 -4.96 -22.01
C THR A 124 7.81 -5.37 -21.80
N THR A 125 6.87 -4.71 -22.47
CA THR A 125 5.44 -5.06 -22.41
C THR A 125 5.19 -6.44 -23.00
N GLU A 126 5.82 -6.74 -24.15
CA GLU A 126 5.73 -8.05 -24.80
C GLU A 126 6.38 -9.14 -23.92
N GLU A 127 7.52 -8.84 -23.31
CA GLU A 127 8.20 -9.75 -22.39
C GLU A 127 7.31 -10.11 -21.19
N LEU A 128 6.69 -9.12 -20.55
CA LEU A 128 5.78 -9.33 -19.42
C LEU A 128 4.54 -10.14 -19.84
N SER A 129 3.96 -9.83 -21.00
CA SER A 129 2.81 -10.56 -21.55
C SER A 129 3.14 -12.05 -21.79
N LYS A 130 4.32 -12.36 -22.36
CA LYS A 130 4.81 -13.74 -22.55
C LYS A 130 4.97 -14.51 -21.25
N ARG A 131 5.13 -13.80 -20.12
CA ARG A 131 5.27 -14.37 -18.77
C ARG A 131 3.92 -14.48 -18.04
N GLU A 132 2.80 -14.40 -18.77
CA GLU A 132 1.43 -14.45 -18.25
C GLU A 132 1.04 -13.27 -17.34
N VAL A 133 1.76 -12.15 -17.40
CA VAL A 133 1.34 -10.90 -16.74
C VAL A 133 0.16 -10.31 -17.52
N ASP A 134 -0.90 -9.91 -16.84
CA ASP A 134 -2.07 -9.32 -17.49
C ASP A 134 -1.78 -7.87 -17.89
N ILE A 135 -1.69 -7.60 -19.19
CA ILE A 135 -1.51 -6.26 -19.72
C ILE A 135 -2.87 -5.68 -20.09
N VAL A 136 -3.19 -4.52 -19.51
CA VAL A 136 -4.43 -3.78 -19.76
C VAL A 136 -4.09 -2.47 -20.44
N SER A 137 -4.50 -2.30 -21.70
CA SER A 137 -4.37 -1.01 -22.37
C SER A 137 -5.43 -0.04 -21.86
N ILE A 138 -5.00 1.16 -21.50
CA ILE A 138 -5.83 2.26 -21.01
C ILE A 138 -5.93 3.32 -22.11
N PRO A 139 -7.15 3.72 -22.51
CA PRO A 139 -7.34 4.84 -23.40
C PRO A 139 -6.70 6.14 -22.84
N PRO A 140 -6.07 6.99 -23.67
CA PRO A 140 -5.42 8.22 -23.20
C PRO A 140 -6.34 9.15 -22.39
N ASN A 141 -7.64 9.17 -22.67
CA ASN A 141 -8.62 9.97 -21.91
C ASN A 141 -8.94 9.42 -20.51
N GLN A 142 -8.47 8.22 -20.18
CA GLN A 142 -8.57 7.58 -18.87
C GLN A 142 -7.20 7.46 -18.18
N ALA A 143 -6.13 7.94 -18.83
CA ALA A 143 -4.81 7.97 -18.24
C ALA A 143 -4.77 8.94 -17.05
N LEU A 144 -4.10 8.53 -15.98
CA LEU A 144 -3.85 9.36 -14.80
C LEU A 144 -2.42 9.86 -14.90
N GLU A 145 -2.20 11.12 -14.52
CA GLU A 145 -0.85 11.70 -14.43
C GLU A 145 0.02 11.00 -13.37
N VAL A 146 -0.63 10.29 -12.43
CA VAL A 146 0.03 9.65 -11.30
C VAL A 146 0.36 8.19 -11.62
N LYS A 147 1.64 7.82 -11.51
CA LYS A 147 2.10 6.43 -11.62
C LYS A 147 1.99 5.76 -10.25
N MET A 148 1.39 4.57 -10.18
CA MET A 148 1.14 3.88 -8.91
C MET A 148 1.34 2.37 -9.01
N SER A 149 1.77 1.78 -7.89
CA SER A 149 1.91 0.33 -7.74
C SER A 149 1.19 -0.11 -6.47
N TYR A 150 0.24 -1.02 -6.60
CA TYR A 150 -0.66 -1.45 -5.55
C TYR A 150 -0.53 -2.96 -5.33
N ARG A 151 -0.35 -3.38 -4.08
CA ARG A 151 -0.21 -4.78 -3.68
C ARG A 151 -1.34 -5.18 -2.74
N VAL A 152 -1.88 -6.39 -2.94
CA VAL A 152 -2.86 -7.02 -2.05
C VAL A 152 -2.39 -8.43 -1.67
N ASN A 153 -2.33 -8.71 -0.36
CA ASN A 153 -2.08 -10.03 0.19
C ASN A 153 -3.03 -10.33 1.36
N GLY A 154 -4.14 -11.02 1.09
CA GLY A 154 -5.21 -11.20 2.08
C GLY A 154 -5.74 -9.85 2.57
N THR A 155 -5.55 -9.55 3.85
CA THR A 155 -5.96 -8.28 4.47
C THR A 155 -4.92 -7.17 4.33
N GLU A 156 -3.69 -7.50 3.95
CA GLU A 156 -2.61 -6.54 3.81
C GLU A 156 -2.69 -5.83 2.45
N LYS A 157 -2.68 -4.51 2.47
CA LYS A 157 -2.74 -3.67 1.28
C LYS A 157 -1.67 -2.58 1.36
N ILE A 158 -0.86 -2.47 0.33
CA ILE A 158 0.22 -1.46 0.25
C ILE A 158 0.10 -0.74 -1.08
N LEU A 159 0.20 0.59 -1.03
CA LEU A 159 0.22 1.44 -2.20
C LEU A 159 1.56 2.18 -2.26
N ILE A 160 2.18 2.22 -3.43
CA ILE A 160 3.27 3.13 -3.79
C ILE A 160 2.71 4.12 -4.80
N ILE A 161 2.77 5.39 -4.46
CA ILE A 161 2.46 6.50 -5.37
C ILE A 161 3.79 7.12 -5.78
N ARG A 162 4.07 7.16 -7.08
CA ARG A 162 5.23 7.85 -7.64
C ARG A 162 4.79 9.25 -8.05
N GLY A 163 5.31 10.25 -7.35
CA GLY A 163 4.99 11.65 -7.64
C GLY A 163 5.78 12.12 -8.85
N ALA A 164 5.10 12.79 -9.79
CA ALA A 164 5.69 13.60 -10.85
C ALA A 164 6.37 14.87 -10.31
N ALA A 165 7.02 14.78 -9.14
CA ALA A 165 8.06 15.74 -8.81
C ALA A 165 9.30 15.28 -9.56
N ASP A 166 9.30 15.51 -10.87
CA ASP A 166 10.47 15.50 -11.75
C ASP A 166 11.35 16.69 -11.34
N GLY A 167 11.76 16.69 -10.07
CA GLY A 167 12.71 17.62 -9.53
C GLY A 167 14.06 17.17 -10.05
N THR A 168 14.46 17.69 -11.22
CA THR A 168 15.86 17.70 -11.64
C THR A 168 16.66 18.42 -10.56
N THR A 169 17.12 17.69 -9.55
CA THR A 169 17.88 18.28 -8.46
C THR A 169 19.33 18.33 -8.91
N ARG A 170 19.81 19.54 -9.20
CA ARG A 170 21.25 19.79 -9.30
C ARG A 170 21.86 19.63 -7.92
N ARG A 171 22.37 18.43 -7.62
CA ARG A 171 23.22 18.22 -6.44
C ARG A 171 24.44 19.14 -6.59
N ARG A 172 24.64 20.08 -5.66
CA ARG A 172 25.75 21.05 -5.67
C ARG A 172 27.07 20.31 -5.95
N GLY A 173 27.70 20.56 -7.10
CA GLY A 173 28.97 19.94 -7.51
C GLY A 173 28.91 18.87 -8.62
N ARG A 174 27.73 18.37 -9.02
CA ARG A 174 27.61 17.51 -10.22
C ARG A 174 27.25 18.34 -11.46
N ARG A 175 27.97 18.11 -12.58
CA ARG A 175 27.77 18.81 -13.87
C ARG A 175 26.47 18.47 -14.59
N ARG A 176 25.80 17.35 -14.25
CA ARG A 176 24.56 16.91 -14.92
C ARG A 176 23.37 16.92 -13.96
N PRO A 177 22.18 17.38 -14.40
CA PRO A 177 20.95 17.23 -13.63
C PRO A 177 20.68 15.75 -13.40
N VAL A 178 20.19 15.43 -12.20
CA VAL A 178 19.85 14.06 -11.80
C VAL A 178 18.34 13.99 -11.67
N GLU A 179 17.72 13.05 -12.37
CA GLU A 179 16.29 12.78 -12.25
C GLU A 179 16.05 11.97 -10.97
N VAL A 180 15.40 12.61 -10.00
CA VAL A 180 15.13 12.03 -8.70
C VAL A 180 13.64 11.75 -8.61
N ASN A 181 13.28 10.48 -8.48
CA ASN A 181 11.90 10.07 -8.28
C ASN A 181 11.60 10.10 -6.79
N THR A 182 10.58 10.87 -6.42
CA THR A 182 10.00 10.82 -5.08
C THR A 182 8.78 9.92 -5.09
N PHE A 183 8.67 9.08 -4.08
CA PHE A 183 7.55 8.18 -3.95
C PHE A 183 7.10 8.07 -2.50
N THR A 184 5.78 7.87 -2.37
CA THR A 184 5.09 7.72 -1.11
C THR A 184 4.57 6.30 -1.03
N ARG A 185 5.16 5.49 -0.15
CA ARG A 185 4.62 4.18 0.20
C ARG A 185 3.67 4.35 1.37
N THR A 186 2.46 3.82 1.26
CA THR A 186 1.41 4.02 2.25
C THR A 186 0.57 2.76 2.49
N THR A 187 0.16 2.59 3.74
CA THR A 187 -0.90 1.65 4.17
C THR A 187 -2.17 2.40 4.63
N ASN A 188 -2.27 3.70 4.33
CA ASN A 188 -3.47 4.49 4.61
C ASN A 188 -4.68 3.89 3.88
N ALA A 189 -5.70 3.52 4.65
CA ALA A 189 -6.88 2.81 4.13
C ALA A 189 -7.63 3.62 3.05
N ASP A 190 -7.74 4.94 3.19
CA ASP A 190 -8.49 5.78 2.26
C ASP A 190 -7.79 5.83 0.90
N LEU A 191 -6.48 6.08 0.88
CA LEU A 191 -5.67 6.09 -0.35
C LEU A 191 -5.63 4.71 -1.01
N VAL A 192 -5.49 3.67 -0.20
CA VAL A 192 -5.49 2.28 -0.66
C VAL A 192 -6.85 1.88 -1.27
N ASN A 193 -7.96 2.25 -0.63
CA ASN A 193 -9.30 1.94 -1.13
C ASN A 193 -9.62 2.74 -2.39
N LEU A 194 -9.18 4.00 -2.47
CA LEU A 194 -9.28 4.82 -3.68
C LEU A 194 -8.51 4.17 -4.83
N ALA A 195 -7.24 3.80 -4.63
CA ALA A 195 -6.44 3.11 -5.64
C ALA A 195 -7.10 1.79 -6.07
N GLY A 196 -7.57 0.98 -5.12
CA GLY A 196 -8.30 -0.26 -5.42
C GLY A 196 -9.57 -0.01 -6.27
N THR A 197 -10.30 1.07 -5.99
CA THR A 197 -11.50 1.46 -6.77
C THR A 197 -11.12 1.88 -8.19
N ILE A 198 -10.05 2.66 -8.34
CA ILE A 198 -9.50 3.06 -9.65
C ILE A 198 -9.11 1.82 -10.46
N PHE A 199 -8.31 0.92 -9.90
CA PHE A 199 -7.89 -0.31 -10.59
C PHE A 199 -9.08 -1.18 -10.98
N THR A 200 -10.04 -1.37 -10.06
CA THR A 200 -11.24 -2.17 -10.35
C THR A 200 -12.07 -1.55 -11.47
N THR A 201 -12.20 -0.22 -11.47
CA THR A 201 -12.94 0.51 -12.51
C THR A 201 -12.27 0.37 -13.86
N ILE A 202 -10.95 0.59 -13.95
CA ILE A 202 -10.17 0.46 -15.18
C ILE A 202 -10.28 -0.96 -15.76
N ILE A 203 -10.13 -1.97 -14.90
CA ILE A 203 -10.21 -3.37 -15.30
C ILE A 203 -11.64 -3.73 -15.75
N ALA A 204 -12.68 -3.23 -15.06
CA ALA A 204 -14.07 -3.45 -15.43
C ALA A 204 -14.45 -2.77 -16.75
N THR A 205 -13.84 -1.62 -17.06
CA THR A 205 -14.03 -0.91 -18.33
C THR A 205 -13.18 -1.46 -19.47
N ARG A 206 -12.43 -2.55 -19.26
CA ARG A 206 -11.61 -3.18 -20.29
C ARG A 206 -12.51 -3.55 -21.47
N THR A 207 -12.36 -2.82 -22.57
CA THR A 207 -12.88 -3.24 -23.86
C THR A 207 -12.15 -4.55 -24.20
N PRO A 208 -12.85 -5.68 -24.41
CA PRO A 208 -12.18 -6.89 -24.83
C PRO A 208 -11.42 -6.60 -26.12
N SER A 209 -10.11 -6.81 -26.10
CA SER A 209 -9.29 -6.69 -27.30
C SER A 209 -9.88 -7.63 -28.36
N PRO A 210 -10.17 -7.17 -29.59
CA PRO A 210 -10.68 -8.05 -30.62
C PRO A 210 -9.67 -9.18 -30.82
N ALA A 211 -10.13 -10.42 -30.64
CA ALA A 211 -9.31 -11.60 -30.87
C ALA A 211 -8.80 -11.54 -32.31
N THR A 212 -7.49 -11.32 -32.46
CA THR A 212 -6.80 -11.47 -33.73
C THR A 212 -6.90 -12.96 -34.11
N LYS A 213 -7.73 -13.23 -35.12
CA LYS A 213 -7.81 -14.54 -35.79
C LYS A 213 -6.69 -14.70 -36.79
#